data_AF-A0A1E7HUX4-F1
#
_entry.id   AF-A0A1E7HUX4-F1
#
_cell.length_a   1.000
_cell.length_b   1.000
_cell.length_c   1.000
_cell.angle_alpha   90.00
_cell.angle_beta   90.00
_cell.angle_gamma   90.00
#
_symmetry.space_group_name_H-M   'P 1'
#
loop_
_entity.id
_entity.type
_entity.pdbx_description
1 polymer ?
#
loop_
_entity_poly.entity_id
_entity_poly.type
_entity_poly.pdbx_seq_one_letter_code
_entity_poly.pdbx_strand_id
1 'polypeptide(L)'
;PLGELEVDVDLATQLTAEFPFDVETTSRYDHDNTIEVQLPFIKHSFPEIKIVPIGLPPKSTSLKIAKRAIEISKEMGRKTIVLGSTDLTHYGYNYGYLPKGTGEEAVEWVKKVNDKRAVDLMVEMDENAVFDESFESHNICCPGAVAAAIVAAKELGAVKAKQMIYSTSYDVRPDSSFVGYVGIVFGCD
;
A
#
# COMPACT_ATOMS: atom_id res chain seq x y z
N PRO A 1 -8.82 -8.28 -17.12
CA PRO A 1 -8.96 -9.72 -17.50
C PRO A 1 -10.25 -10.39 -17.00
N LEU A 2 -10.81 -10.00 -15.85
CA LEU A 2 -11.98 -10.64 -15.23
C LEU A 2 -13.28 -9.80 -15.32
N GLY A 3 -13.35 -8.90 -16.31
CA GLY A 3 -14.41 -7.90 -16.45
C GLY A 3 -14.10 -6.58 -15.73
N GLU A 4 -15.09 -5.69 -15.72
CA GLU A 4 -14.97 -4.32 -15.17
C GLU A 4 -15.26 -4.28 -13.66
N LEU A 5 -14.65 -3.30 -12.98
CA LEU A 5 -14.95 -2.91 -11.60
C LEU A 5 -15.57 -1.52 -11.62
N GLU A 6 -16.70 -1.37 -10.94
CA GLU A 6 -17.37 -0.08 -10.84
C GLU A 6 -16.67 0.82 -9.81
N VAL A 7 -16.59 2.11 -10.11
CA VAL A 7 -16.15 3.12 -9.13
C VAL A 7 -17.33 3.53 -8.25
N ASP A 8 -17.13 3.67 -6.94
CA ASP A 8 -18.10 4.32 -6.05
C ASP A 8 -18.02 5.85 -6.27
N VAL A 9 -18.70 6.31 -7.32
CA VAL A 9 -18.69 7.71 -7.77
C VAL A 9 -19.17 8.67 -6.69
N ASP A 10 -20.14 8.26 -5.87
CA ASP A 10 -20.71 9.11 -4.82
C ASP A 10 -19.65 9.41 -3.74
N LEU A 11 -18.91 8.39 -3.29
CA LEU A 11 -17.83 8.56 -2.33
C LEU A 11 -16.68 9.37 -2.94
N ALA A 12 -16.25 9.03 -4.16
CA ALA A 12 -15.20 9.77 -4.87
C ALA A 12 -15.56 11.26 -5.03
N THR A 13 -16.82 11.56 -5.37
CA THR A 13 -17.31 12.94 -5.52
C THR A 13 -17.18 13.72 -4.22
N GLN A 14 -17.60 13.15 -3.08
CA GLN A 14 -17.45 13.83 -1.79
C GLN A 14 -15.98 14.09 -1.43
N LEU A 15 -15.09 13.11 -1.65
CA LEU A 15 -13.66 13.30 -1.41
C LEU A 15 -13.06 14.40 -2.29
N THR A 16 -13.39 14.43 -3.58
CA THR A 16 -12.87 15.45 -4.51
C THR A 16 -13.43 16.85 -4.28
N ALA A 17 -14.57 16.96 -3.57
CA ALA A 17 -15.09 18.25 -3.12
C ALA A 17 -14.31 18.83 -1.93
N GLU A 18 -13.69 17.97 -1.11
CA GLU A 18 -12.97 18.36 0.11
C GLU A 18 -11.44 18.46 -0.08
N PHE A 19 -10.87 17.70 -1.01
CA PHE A 19 -9.42 17.64 -1.24
C PHE A 19 -9.05 17.79 -2.72
N PRO A 20 -7.89 18.39 -3.03
CA PRO A 20 -7.39 18.46 -4.39
C PRO A 20 -6.92 17.09 -4.87
N PHE A 21 -7.50 16.61 -5.96
CA PHE A 21 -7.05 15.44 -6.72
C PHE A 21 -6.90 15.78 -8.19
N ASP A 22 -5.97 15.13 -8.89
CA ASP A 22 -6.12 14.98 -10.33
C ASP A 22 -7.03 13.78 -10.60
N VAL A 23 -8.23 14.06 -11.09
CA VAL A 23 -9.24 13.02 -11.32
C VAL A 23 -9.00 12.40 -12.69
N GLU A 24 -8.63 11.13 -12.68
CA GLU A 24 -8.46 10.35 -13.91
C GLU A 24 -9.80 10.00 -14.56
N THR A 25 -9.78 9.89 -15.88
CA THR A 25 -10.89 9.42 -16.70
C THR A 25 -10.41 8.31 -17.62
N THR A 26 -11.34 7.60 -18.25
CA THR A 26 -11.02 6.54 -19.23
C THR A 26 -10.18 7.03 -20.41
N SER A 27 -10.12 8.35 -20.66
CA SER A 27 -9.33 8.96 -21.73
C SER A 27 -8.14 9.79 -21.23
N ARG A 28 -8.01 10.00 -19.92
CA ARG A 28 -6.97 10.85 -19.30
C ARG A 28 -6.59 10.23 -17.96
N TYR A 29 -5.60 9.35 -18.00
CA TYR A 29 -5.08 8.63 -16.84
C TYR A 29 -3.58 8.43 -16.99
N ASP A 30 -2.87 8.27 -15.89
CA ASP A 30 -1.49 7.84 -15.89
C ASP A 30 -1.43 6.31 -15.91
N HIS A 31 -0.47 5.75 -16.64
CA HIS A 31 -0.24 4.30 -16.63
C HIS A 31 0.32 3.89 -15.28
N ASP A 32 -0.56 3.53 -14.35
CA ASP A 32 -0.22 3.02 -13.03
C ASP A 32 -0.27 1.50 -12.99
N ASN A 33 0.81 0.88 -12.52
CA ASN A 33 0.87 -0.55 -12.26
C ASN A 33 0.59 -0.90 -10.79
N THR A 34 0.54 0.06 -9.88
CA THR A 34 0.42 -0.16 -8.44
C THR A 34 -1.01 -0.56 -8.04
N ILE A 35 -2.01 0.12 -8.60
CA ILE A 35 -3.43 -0.15 -8.43
C ILE A 35 -3.87 -1.26 -9.39
N GLU A 36 -3.44 -1.18 -10.67
CA GLU A 36 -3.91 -2.07 -11.73
C GLU A 36 -3.71 -3.55 -11.37
N VAL A 37 -2.55 -3.91 -10.82
CA VAL A 37 -2.22 -5.31 -10.45
C VAL A 37 -3.11 -5.87 -9.35
N GLN A 38 -3.76 -5.02 -8.55
CA GLN A 38 -4.68 -5.43 -7.49
C GLN A 38 -6.08 -5.73 -8.02
N LEU A 39 -6.49 -5.10 -9.13
CA LEU A 39 -7.85 -5.16 -9.67
C LEU A 39 -8.34 -6.60 -9.97
N PRO A 40 -7.53 -7.51 -10.56
CA PRO A 40 -7.96 -8.88 -10.78
C PRO A 40 -8.28 -9.63 -9.47
N PHE A 41 -7.48 -9.44 -8.42
CA PHE A 41 -7.70 -10.09 -7.12
C PHE A 41 -8.97 -9.58 -6.45
N ILE A 42 -9.20 -8.27 -6.53
CA ILE A 42 -10.42 -7.62 -6.02
C ILE A 42 -11.64 -8.16 -6.76
N LYS A 43 -11.62 -8.17 -8.10
CA LYS A 43 -12.75 -8.65 -8.91
C LYS A 43 -13.04 -10.14 -8.68
N HIS A 44 -12.00 -10.95 -8.53
CA HIS A 44 -12.16 -12.38 -8.25
C HIS A 44 -12.80 -12.63 -6.87
N SER A 45 -12.33 -11.92 -5.84
CA SER A 45 -12.75 -12.15 -4.45
C SER A 45 -14.08 -11.48 -4.12
N PHE A 46 -14.37 -10.33 -4.74
CA PHE A 46 -15.58 -9.53 -4.52
C PHE A 46 -16.17 -9.06 -5.87
N PRO A 47 -16.91 -9.92 -6.59
CA PRO A 47 -17.34 -9.63 -7.96
C PRO A 47 -18.23 -8.38 -8.14
N GLU A 48 -18.97 -8.01 -7.09
CA GLU A 48 -19.93 -6.90 -7.07
C GLU A 48 -19.43 -5.67 -6.29
N ILE A 49 -18.17 -5.67 -5.83
CA ILE A 49 -17.63 -4.54 -5.06
C ILE A 49 -17.48 -3.31 -5.96
N LYS A 50 -17.75 -2.13 -5.37
CA LYS A 50 -17.33 -0.86 -5.94
C LYS A 50 -16.00 -0.42 -5.32
N ILE A 51 -15.13 0.17 -6.12
CA ILE A 51 -13.80 0.61 -5.69
C ILE A 51 -13.69 2.12 -5.72
N VAL A 52 -12.77 2.66 -4.93
CA VAL A 52 -12.32 4.05 -5.04
C VAL A 52 -10.79 3.98 -5.10
N PRO A 53 -10.20 3.93 -6.31
CA PRO A 53 -8.75 3.92 -6.46
C PRO A 53 -8.18 5.29 -6.10
N ILE A 54 -7.15 5.34 -5.26
CA ILE A 54 -6.55 6.60 -4.81
C ILE A 54 -5.03 6.46 -4.81
N GLY A 55 -4.36 7.27 -5.63
CA GLY A 55 -2.91 7.49 -5.54
C GLY A 55 -2.58 8.47 -4.42
N LEU A 56 -1.79 8.06 -3.43
CA LEU A 56 -1.47 8.86 -2.26
C LEU A 56 0.04 9.06 -2.08
N PRO A 57 0.56 10.31 -2.13
CA PRO A 57 1.96 10.58 -1.82
C PRO A 57 2.24 10.48 -0.31
N PRO A 58 3.50 10.34 0.13
CA PRO A 58 3.85 10.36 1.56
C PRO A 58 3.77 11.78 2.14
N LYS A 59 2.55 12.22 2.43
CA LYS A 59 2.23 13.53 3.00
C LYS A 59 1.17 13.38 4.08
N SER A 60 1.20 14.26 5.08
CA SER A 60 0.17 14.30 6.13
C SER A 60 -1.25 14.49 5.59
N THR A 61 -1.42 15.15 4.44
CA THR A 61 -2.71 15.25 3.75
C THR A 61 -3.26 13.89 3.33
N SER A 62 -2.41 12.92 2.97
CA SER A 62 -2.84 11.57 2.60
C SER A 62 -3.47 10.83 3.78
N LEU A 63 -2.97 11.05 5.00
CA LEU A 63 -3.57 10.50 6.22
C LEU A 63 -4.95 11.09 6.49
N LYS A 64 -5.12 12.40 6.27
CA LYS A 64 -6.41 13.09 6.39
C LYS A 64 -7.43 12.58 5.36
N ILE A 65 -6.98 12.42 4.11
CA ILE A 65 -7.80 11.85 3.03
C ILE A 65 -8.26 10.44 3.41
N ALA A 66 -7.35 9.58 3.86
CA ALA A 66 -7.65 8.20 4.22
C ALA A 66 -8.68 8.10 5.34
N LYS A 67 -8.51 8.90 6.40
CA LYS A 67 -9.49 8.99 7.48
C LYS A 67 -10.85 9.45 6.97
N ARG A 68 -10.87 10.55 6.21
CA ARG A 68 -12.12 11.15 5.71
C ARG A 68 -12.85 10.22 4.74
N ALA A 69 -12.12 9.45 3.93
CA ALA A 69 -12.72 8.44 3.05
C ALA A 69 -13.53 7.40 3.83
N ILE A 70 -13.03 6.96 5.00
CA ILE A 70 -13.75 6.04 5.87
C ILE A 70 -14.93 6.71 6.58
N GLU A 71 -14.78 7.97 7.02
CA GLU A 71 -15.89 8.73 7.61
C GLU A 71 -17.06 8.88 6.62
N ILE A 72 -16.80 9.35 5.39
CA ILE A 72 -17.80 9.45 4.31
C ILE A 72 -18.44 8.09 4.06
N SER A 73 -17.60 7.05 3.96
CA SER A 73 -18.06 5.69 3.74
C SER A 73 -19.03 5.22 4.83
N LYS A 74 -18.77 5.54 6.10
CA LYS A 74 -19.64 5.21 7.24
C LYS A 74 -20.93 6.03 7.20
N GLU A 75 -20.84 7.33 6.89
CA GLU A 75 -22.00 8.24 6.74
C GLU A 75 -22.98 7.72 5.67
N MET A 76 -22.44 7.12 4.60
CA MET A 76 -23.21 6.49 3.52
C MET A 76 -23.70 5.07 3.85
N GLY A 77 -23.39 4.53 5.04
CA GLY A 77 -23.76 3.18 5.45
C GLY A 77 -23.07 2.07 4.64
N ARG A 78 -21.90 2.33 4.05
CA ARG A 78 -21.14 1.34 3.28
C ARG A 78 -20.38 0.39 4.22
N LYS A 79 -20.28 -0.88 3.79
CA LYS A 79 -19.33 -1.84 4.35
C LYS A 79 -18.05 -1.79 3.54
N THR A 80 -16.93 -1.53 4.20
CA THR A 80 -15.71 -1.10 3.51
C THR A 80 -14.52 -1.97 3.84
N ILE A 81 -13.71 -2.24 2.82
CA ILE A 81 -12.42 -2.90 2.92
C ILE A 81 -11.37 -1.90 2.42
N VAL A 82 -10.23 -1.86 3.08
CA VAL A 82 -9.10 -1.01 2.70
C VAL A 82 -7.94 -1.89 2.25
N LEU A 83 -7.29 -1.48 1.16
CA LEU A 83 -6.11 -2.13 0.63
C LEU A 83 -5.01 -1.08 0.42
N GLY A 84 -3.88 -1.24 1.12
CA GLY A 84 -2.65 -0.50 0.83
C GLY A 84 -1.74 -1.37 -0.04
N SER A 85 -1.35 -0.87 -1.22
CA SER A 85 -0.46 -1.56 -2.16
C SER A 85 0.95 -0.98 -2.02
N THR A 86 1.95 -1.83 -1.78
CA THR A 86 3.38 -1.46 -1.80
C THR A 86 4.25 -2.70 -2.00
N ASP A 87 5.37 -2.50 -2.69
CA ASP A 87 6.55 -3.36 -2.54
C ASP A 87 7.47 -2.79 -1.45
N LEU A 88 8.43 -3.61 -0.97
CA LEU A 88 9.44 -3.20 0.01
C LEU A 88 10.75 -2.78 -0.66
N THR A 89 11.92 -3.21 -0.17
CA THR A 89 13.21 -2.79 -0.74
C THR A 89 13.36 -3.29 -2.17
N HIS A 90 13.60 -2.36 -3.10
CA HIS A 90 14.08 -2.65 -4.45
C HIS A 90 15.61 -2.65 -4.45
N TYR A 91 16.22 -3.82 -4.23
CA TYR A 91 17.66 -3.95 -4.04
C TYR A 91 18.36 -4.40 -5.32
N GLY A 92 19.51 -3.83 -5.65
CA GLY A 92 20.36 -4.32 -6.73
C GLY A 92 20.71 -3.30 -7.82
N TYR A 93 21.47 -3.76 -8.81
CA TYR A 93 21.94 -2.94 -9.94
C TYR A 93 20.80 -2.30 -10.72
N ASN A 94 19.69 -3.01 -10.92
CA ASN A 94 18.54 -2.50 -11.68
C ASN A 94 17.86 -1.31 -11.01
N TYR A 95 18.07 -1.13 -9.70
CA TYR A 95 17.46 -0.08 -8.90
C TYR A 95 18.47 0.95 -8.39
N GLY A 96 19.76 0.75 -8.65
CA GLY A 96 20.83 1.62 -8.16
C GLY A 96 20.99 1.64 -6.64
N TYR A 97 20.43 0.65 -5.92
CA TYR A 97 20.41 0.59 -4.46
C TYR A 97 21.13 -0.67 -3.96
N LEU A 98 22.39 -0.51 -3.57
CA LEU A 98 23.28 -1.60 -3.16
C LEU A 98 24.14 -1.23 -1.92
N PRO A 99 23.57 -0.68 -0.83
CA PRO A 99 24.35 -0.20 0.30
C PRO A 99 25.19 -1.27 1.01
N LYS A 100 24.91 -2.55 0.77
CA LYS A 100 25.62 -3.70 1.34
C LYS A 100 26.29 -4.59 0.28
N GLY A 101 26.52 -4.07 -0.92
CA GLY A 101 27.12 -4.84 -2.02
C GLY A 101 26.15 -5.88 -2.59
N THR A 102 26.64 -7.07 -2.93
CA THR A 102 25.86 -8.14 -3.58
C THR A 102 26.04 -9.47 -2.86
N GLY A 103 25.25 -10.47 -3.23
CA GLY A 103 25.33 -11.82 -2.66
C GLY A 103 24.46 -12.01 -1.43
N GLU A 104 24.62 -13.16 -0.77
CA GLU A 104 23.73 -13.61 0.30
C GLU A 104 23.72 -12.65 1.50
N GLU A 105 24.84 -12.03 1.85
CA GLU A 105 24.89 -11.05 2.95
C GLU A 105 24.00 -9.83 2.70
N ALA A 106 23.94 -9.37 1.44
CA ALA A 106 23.07 -8.27 1.05
C ALA A 106 21.60 -8.68 1.15
N VAL A 107 21.25 -9.89 0.71
CA VAL A 107 19.90 -10.46 0.84
C VAL A 107 19.51 -10.57 2.31
N GLU A 108 20.39 -11.11 3.15
CA GLU A 108 20.13 -11.25 4.59
C GLU A 108 19.97 -9.90 5.29
N TRP A 109 20.76 -8.89 4.91
CA TRP A 109 20.57 -7.53 5.44
C TRP A 109 19.22 -6.94 5.02
N VAL A 110 18.81 -7.08 3.75
CA VAL A 110 17.49 -6.62 3.31
C VAL A 110 16.41 -7.30 4.14
N LYS A 111 16.44 -8.63 4.25
CA LYS A 111 15.40 -9.40 4.95
C LYS A 111 15.32 -9.12 6.44
N LYS A 112 16.46 -9.10 7.13
CA LYS A 112 16.52 -9.11 8.60
C LYS A 112 16.68 -7.73 9.22
N VAL A 113 17.05 -6.73 8.42
CA VAL A 113 17.29 -5.37 8.90
C VAL A 113 16.38 -4.39 8.16
N ASN A 114 16.55 -4.25 6.84
CA ASN A 114 15.91 -3.17 6.09
C ASN A 114 14.39 -3.35 6.00
N ASP A 115 13.94 -4.45 5.40
CA ASP A 115 12.52 -4.76 5.25
C ASP A 115 11.89 -5.08 6.60
N LYS A 116 12.61 -5.81 7.47
CA LYS A 116 12.10 -6.14 8.81
C LYS A 116 11.67 -4.89 9.57
N ARG A 117 12.46 -3.83 9.52
CA ARG A 117 12.14 -2.57 10.20
C ARG A 117 10.85 -1.95 9.66
N ALA A 118 10.70 -1.86 8.34
CA ALA A 118 9.47 -1.36 7.71
C ALA A 118 8.25 -2.21 8.10
N VAL A 119 8.38 -3.54 8.06
CA VAL A 119 7.29 -4.46 8.41
C VAL A 119 6.91 -4.35 9.89
N ASP A 120 7.89 -4.24 10.80
CA ASP A 120 7.63 -4.07 12.23
C ASP A 120 6.81 -2.79 12.46
N LEU A 121 7.15 -1.66 11.83
CA LEU A 121 6.39 -0.41 11.94
C LEU A 121 4.95 -0.53 11.40
N MET A 122 4.77 -1.26 10.29
CA MET A 122 3.43 -1.55 9.76
C MET A 122 2.60 -2.42 10.71
N VAL A 123 3.23 -3.41 11.36
CA VAL A 123 2.58 -4.29 12.35
C VAL A 123 2.29 -3.56 13.66
N GLU A 124 3.15 -2.65 14.07
CA GLU A 124 2.93 -1.70 15.18
C GLU A 124 1.86 -0.66 14.84
N MET A 125 1.42 -0.61 13.58
CA MET A 125 0.44 0.34 13.06
C MET A 125 0.90 1.78 13.30
N ASP A 126 2.18 2.10 13.11
CA ASP A 126 2.70 3.48 13.24
C ASP A 126 2.78 4.17 11.86
N GLU A 127 1.69 4.85 11.49
CA GLU A 127 1.58 5.54 10.20
C GLU A 127 2.60 6.68 10.01
N ASN A 128 3.09 7.30 11.09
CA ASN A 128 4.04 8.41 10.98
C ASN A 128 5.46 7.88 10.82
N ALA A 129 5.84 6.89 11.62
CA ALA A 129 7.16 6.27 11.53
C ALA A 129 7.39 5.59 10.18
N VAL A 130 6.34 5.10 9.51
CA VAL A 130 6.40 4.58 8.13
C VAL A 130 6.96 5.62 7.15
N PHE A 131 6.61 6.89 7.29
CA PHE A 131 7.14 7.94 6.42
C PHE A 131 8.63 8.14 6.66
N ASP A 132 9.02 8.38 7.91
CA ASP A 132 10.42 8.62 8.29
C ASP A 132 11.31 7.44 7.83
N GLU A 133 10.89 6.21 8.11
CA GLU A 133 11.56 4.99 7.69
C GLU A 133 11.72 4.92 6.16
N SER A 134 10.66 5.23 5.41
CA SER A 134 10.72 5.15 3.94
C SER A 134 11.73 6.13 3.34
N PHE A 135 11.85 7.34 3.91
CA PHE A 135 12.80 8.35 3.43
C PHE A 135 14.24 8.03 3.82
N GLU A 136 14.46 7.45 4.99
CA GLU A 136 15.80 7.09 5.47
C GLU A 136 16.30 5.81 4.79
N SER A 137 15.48 4.76 4.76
CA SER A 137 15.89 3.40 4.41
C SER A 137 15.54 2.98 2.99
N HIS A 138 14.69 3.73 2.27
CA HIS A 138 14.27 3.44 0.89
C HIS A 138 13.68 2.02 0.72
N ASN A 139 12.95 1.57 1.72
CA ASN A 139 12.45 0.19 1.87
C ASN A 139 10.94 0.05 1.70
N ILE A 140 10.24 1.12 1.30
CA ILE A 140 8.80 1.13 1.04
C ILE A 140 8.58 1.91 -0.25
N CYS A 141 8.04 1.27 -1.28
CA CYS A 141 7.80 1.91 -2.57
C CYS A 141 6.66 2.94 -2.53
N CYS A 142 5.58 2.62 -1.81
CA CYS A 142 4.37 3.45 -1.73
C CYS A 142 4.01 3.82 -0.27
N PRO A 143 4.88 4.56 0.44
CA PRO A 143 4.69 4.86 1.87
C PRO A 143 3.40 5.62 2.17
N GLY A 144 2.95 6.48 1.26
CA GLY A 144 1.66 7.17 1.35
C GLY A 144 0.47 6.20 1.40
N ALA A 145 0.47 5.16 0.56
CA ALA A 145 -0.59 4.15 0.53
C ALA A 145 -0.57 3.26 1.79
N VAL A 146 0.61 2.89 2.28
CA VAL A 146 0.77 2.11 3.52
C VAL A 146 0.23 2.87 4.72
N ALA A 147 0.71 4.09 4.93
CA ALA A 147 0.32 4.89 6.09
C ALA A 147 -1.18 5.25 6.04
N ALA A 148 -1.71 5.55 4.85
CA ALA A 148 -3.14 5.74 4.63
C ALA A 148 -3.95 4.48 4.99
N ALA A 149 -3.49 3.29 4.58
CA ALA A 149 -4.17 2.04 4.89
C ALA A 149 -4.20 1.77 6.40
N ILE A 150 -3.11 2.07 7.13
CA ILE A 150 -3.06 1.99 8.59
C ILE A 150 -4.10 2.92 9.22
N VAL A 151 -4.12 4.19 8.83
CA VAL A 151 -5.09 5.18 9.36
C VAL A 151 -6.53 4.76 9.08
N ALA A 152 -6.81 4.35 7.85
CA ALA A 152 -8.14 3.92 7.45
C ALA A 152 -8.56 2.62 8.17
N ALA A 153 -7.64 1.68 8.40
CA ALA A 153 -7.91 0.48 9.19
C ALA A 153 -8.23 0.82 10.66
N LYS A 154 -7.46 1.72 11.29
CA LYS A 154 -7.76 2.23 12.64
C LYS A 154 -9.13 2.89 12.70
N GLU A 155 -9.46 3.71 11.70
CA GLU A 155 -10.77 4.35 11.61
C GLU A 155 -11.89 3.31 11.44
N LEU A 156 -11.65 2.20 10.74
CA LEU A 156 -12.58 1.06 10.67
C LEU A 156 -12.64 0.22 11.96
N GLY A 157 -11.82 0.53 12.97
CA GLY A 157 -11.81 -0.11 14.29
C GLY A 157 -10.70 -1.12 14.51
N ALA A 158 -9.76 -1.28 13.58
CA ALA A 158 -8.64 -2.19 13.77
C ALA A 158 -7.74 -1.73 14.92
N VAL A 159 -7.36 -2.67 15.79
CA VAL A 159 -6.48 -2.44 16.94
C VAL A 159 -5.21 -3.27 16.89
N LYS A 160 -5.11 -4.21 15.94
CA LYS A 160 -3.96 -5.08 15.74
C LYS A 160 -3.69 -5.28 14.25
N ALA A 161 -2.42 -5.54 13.96
CA ALA A 161 -1.98 -5.99 12.65
C ALA A 161 -1.19 -7.29 12.80
N LYS A 162 -1.21 -8.11 11.74
CA LYS A 162 -0.46 -9.37 11.67
C LYS A 162 0.21 -9.49 10.33
N GLN A 163 1.53 -9.70 10.35
CA GLN A 163 2.26 -10.17 9.18
C GLN A 163 1.82 -11.60 8.85
N MET A 164 1.33 -11.80 7.63
CA MET A 164 0.87 -13.09 7.11
C MET A 164 1.99 -13.82 6.37
N ILE A 165 2.74 -13.08 5.54
CA ILE A 165 3.85 -13.61 4.76
C ILE A 165 4.86 -12.52 4.50
N TYR A 166 6.14 -12.91 4.43
CA TYR A 166 7.21 -12.09 3.88
C TYR A 166 8.06 -12.97 2.96
N SER A 167 8.45 -12.45 1.82
CA SER A 167 9.28 -13.14 0.82
C SER A 167 10.01 -12.13 -0.05
N THR A 168 11.07 -12.55 -0.72
CA THR A 168 11.71 -11.73 -1.76
C THR A 168 11.65 -12.44 -3.12
N SER A 169 11.77 -11.69 -4.22
CA SER A 169 11.90 -12.32 -5.54
C SER A 169 13.16 -13.21 -5.65
N TYR A 170 14.18 -12.94 -4.82
CA TYR A 170 15.38 -13.78 -4.68
C TYR A 170 15.05 -15.21 -4.21
N ASP A 171 13.99 -15.39 -3.39
CA ASP A 171 13.55 -16.71 -2.92
C ASP A 171 13.03 -17.61 -4.04
N VAL A 172 12.50 -16.98 -5.10
CA VAL A 172 11.99 -17.69 -6.28
C VAL A 172 13.07 -17.83 -7.34
N ARG A 173 13.84 -16.76 -7.57
CA ARG A 173 14.92 -16.72 -8.54
C ARG A 173 16.06 -15.82 -8.01
N PRO A 174 17.14 -16.42 -7.49
CA PRO A 174 18.31 -15.67 -7.08
C PRO A 174 18.89 -14.81 -8.21
N ASP A 175 19.11 -13.53 -7.93
CA ASP A 175 19.69 -12.56 -8.86
C ASP A 175 20.41 -11.45 -8.06
N SER A 176 21.25 -10.69 -8.75
CA SER A 176 21.90 -9.47 -8.29
C SER A 176 20.91 -8.33 -7.99
N SER A 177 19.67 -8.41 -8.48
CA SER A 177 18.59 -7.48 -8.17
C SER A 177 17.32 -8.21 -7.78
N PHE A 178 16.70 -7.78 -6.68
CA PHE A 178 15.51 -8.41 -6.12
C PHE A 178 14.65 -7.40 -5.36
N VAL A 179 13.40 -7.79 -5.09
CA VAL A 179 12.41 -6.96 -4.40
C VAL A 179 11.85 -7.72 -3.20
N GLY A 180 11.61 -7.03 -2.09
CA GLY A 180 10.90 -7.56 -0.93
C GLY A 180 9.39 -7.39 -1.00
N TYR A 181 8.65 -8.36 -0.48
CA TYR A 181 7.19 -8.38 -0.48
C TYR A 181 6.66 -8.80 0.90
N VAL A 182 5.57 -8.17 1.34
CA VAL A 182 4.90 -8.52 2.61
C VAL A 182 3.39 -8.51 2.43
N GLY A 183 2.72 -9.45 3.08
CA GLY A 183 1.26 -9.42 3.28
C GLY A 183 0.95 -9.15 4.76
N ILE A 184 0.15 -8.12 5.04
CA ILE A 184 -0.27 -7.73 6.39
C ILE A 184 -1.79 -7.62 6.44
N VAL A 185 -2.38 -8.13 7.51
CA VAL A 185 -3.82 -8.01 7.79
C VAL A 185 -4.03 -7.18 9.04
N PHE A 186 -4.91 -6.19 8.96
CA PHE A 186 -5.37 -5.37 10.08
C PHE A 186 -6.73 -5.89 10.57
N GLY A 187 -6.94 -5.94 11.88
CA GLY A 187 -8.18 -6.48 12.44
C GLY A 187 -8.50 -5.98 13.84
N CYS A 188 -9.74 -6.27 14.24
CA CYS A 188 -10.21 -6.18 15.62
C CYS A 188 -9.88 -7.49 16.36
N ASP A 189 -10.00 -7.47 17.69
CA ASP A 189 -9.97 -8.70 18.51
C ASP A 189 -11.12 -9.67 18.17
#